data_AF-A0A950YD20-F1
#
_entry.id   AF-A0A950YD20-F1
#
_cell.length_a   1.000
_cell.length_b   1.000
_cell.length_c   1.000
_cell.angle_alpha   90.00
_cell.angle_beta   90.00
_cell.angle_gamma   90.00
#
_symmetry.space_group_name_H-M   'P 1'
#
loop_
_entity.id
_entity.type
_entity.pdbx_description
1 polymer ?
#
loop_
_entity_poly.entity_id
_entity_poly.type
_entity_poly.pdbx_seq_one_letter_code
_entity_poly.pdbx_strand_id
1 'polypeptide(L)' 'MALLQLNDMAPDFEADTTEGRIRFHDWLGDSWGVLFSHPKDFTPVCTTELGYMARIKPEFDRRGVKIIGL' A
#
# COMPACT_ATOMS: atom_id res chain seq x y z
N MET A 1 2.25 -19.26 8.86
CA MET A 1 1.61 -17.92 8.82
C MET A 1 0.11 -18.14 8.72
N ALA A 2 -0.68 -17.43 9.52
CA ALA A 2 -2.13 -17.44 9.41
C ALA A 2 -2.56 -16.62 8.18
N LEU A 3 -3.58 -17.09 7.46
CA LEU A 3 -4.22 -16.33 6.38
C LEU A 3 -5.04 -15.20 6.99
N LEU A 4 -4.87 -13.98 6.49
CA LEU A 4 -5.68 -12.83 6.91
C LEU A 4 -7.16 -13.06 6.58
N GLN A 5 -8.00 -12.83 7.57
CA GLN A 5 -9.45 -12.78 7.46
C GLN A 5 -9.94 -11.33 7.62
N LEU A 6 -11.23 -11.11 7.34
CA LEU A 6 -11.86 -9.82 7.60
C LEU A 6 -11.82 -9.49 9.10
N ASN A 7 -11.45 -8.25 9.41
CA ASN A 7 -11.28 -7.70 10.77
C ASN A 7 -10.04 -8.22 11.52
N ASP A 8 -9.18 -9.02 10.89
CA ASP A 8 -7.87 -9.30 11.47
C ASP A 8 -7.04 -8.03 11.51
N MET A 9 -6.24 -7.90 12.57
CA MET A 9 -5.21 -6.87 12.63
C MET A 9 -4.16 -7.17 11.56
N ALA A 10 -3.93 -6.21 10.65
CA ALA A 10 -2.89 -6.33 9.64
C ALA A 10 -1.52 -6.52 10.33
N PRO A 11 -0.63 -7.39 9.81
CA PRO A 11 0.67 -7.63 10.43
C PRO A 11 1.48 -6.34 10.49
N ASP A 12 2.10 -6.07 11.63
CA ASP A 12 3.03 -4.94 11.77
C ASP A 12 4.42 -5.36 11.26
N PHE A 13 4.61 -5.27 9.95
CA PHE A 13 5.85 -5.65 9.29
C PHE A 13 6.83 -4.48 9.19
N GLU A 14 8.11 -4.82 9.06
CA GLU A 14 9.14 -3.88 8.63
C GLU A 14 9.58 -4.21 7.20
N ALA A 15 9.68 -3.19 6.35
CA ALA A 15 10.09 -3.36 4.96
C ALA A 15 10.86 -2.13 4.45
N ASP A 16 11.80 -2.37 3.54
CA ASP A 16 12.44 -1.32 2.76
C ASP A 16 11.51 -0.90 1.62
N THR A 17 11.22 0.40 1.51
CA THR A 17 10.37 0.97 0.46
C THR A 17 11.13 1.97 -0.40
N THR A 18 10.50 2.48 -1.45
CA THR A 18 11.06 3.58 -2.27
C THR A 18 11.24 4.88 -1.49
N GLU A 19 10.61 5.04 -0.32
CA GLU A 19 10.73 6.21 0.56
C GLU A 19 11.55 5.93 1.83
N GLY A 20 12.21 4.77 1.89
CA GLY A 20 13.00 4.32 3.04
C GLY A 20 12.36 3.17 3.81
N ARG A 21 13.01 2.76 4.90
CA ARG A 21 12.51 1.66 5.75
C ARG A 21 11.33 2.11 6.58
N ILE A 22 10.27 1.31 6.60
CA ILE A 22 9.07 1.57 7.40
C ILE A 22 8.82 0.44 8.39
N ARG A 23 8.12 0.77 9.47
CA ARG A 23 7.28 -0.16 10.24
C ARG A 23 5.82 0.15 9.90
N PHE A 24 5.03 -0.86 9.54
CA PHE A 24 3.75 -0.66 8.86
C PHE A 24 2.75 0.14 9.68
N HIS A 25 2.60 -0.15 10.98
CA HIS A 25 1.65 0.57 11.84
C HIS A 25 2.11 2.00 12.13
N ASP A 26 3.40 2.23 12.33
CA ASP A 26 3.98 3.57 12.51
C ASP A 26 3.80 4.44 11.26
N TRP A 27 4.04 3.86 10.08
CA TRP A 27 3.84 4.53 8.80
C TRP A 27 2.36 4.83 8.55
N LEU A 28 1.45 3.90 8.89
CA LEU A 28 0.02 4.08 8.72
C LEU A 28 -0.53 5.19 9.64
N GLY A 29 -0.13 5.19 10.91
CA GLY A 29 -0.66 6.09 11.93
C GLY A 29 -2.17 5.97 12.07
N ASP A 30 -2.87 7.08 12.28
CA ASP A 30 -4.34 7.12 12.41
C ASP A 30 -5.09 7.15 11.05
N SER A 31 -4.38 6.96 9.93
CA SER A 31 -4.97 7.01 8.58
C SER A 31 -5.54 5.66 8.17
N TRP A 32 -6.50 5.67 7.24
CA TRP A 32 -6.87 4.45 6.51
C TRP A 32 -5.73 4.03 5.57
N GLY A 33 -5.64 2.74 5.26
CA GLY A 33 -4.57 2.19 4.41
C GLY A 33 -5.11 1.28 3.31
N VAL A 34 -4.56 1.41 2.11
CA VAL A 34 -4.72 0.45 1.01
C VAL A 34 -3.35 -0.11 0.65
N LEU A 35 -3.14 -1.38 0.97
CA LEU A 35 -2.00 -2.18 0.52
C LEU A 35 -2.43 -2.98 -0.71
N PHE A 36 -1.75 -2.82 -1.82
CA PHE A 36 -2.01 -3.57 -3.05
C PHE A 36 -0.72 -4.13 -3.60
N SER A 37 -0.77 -5.34 -4.16
CA SER A 37 0.40 -5.98 -4.76
C SER A 37 0.28 -6.09 -6.27
N HIS A 38 1.40 -6.06 -6.98
CA HIS A 38 1.47 -6.40 -8.39
C HIS A 38 2.50 -7.53 -8.63
N PRO A 39 2.29 -8.42 -9.62
CA PRO A 39 3.16 -9.59 -9.78
C PRO A 39 4.64 -9.28 -10.07
N LYS A 40 4.90 -8.21 -10.84
CA LYS A 40 6.25 -7.82 -11.26
C LYS A 40 6.27 -6.41 -11.87
N ASP A 41 7.35 -5.67 -11.63
CA ASP A 41 7.65 -4.42 -12.31
C ASP A 41 7.77 -4.58 -13.84
N PHE A 42 7.50 -3.50 -14.58
CA PHE A 42 7.68 -3.41 -16.03
C PHE A 42 6.90 -4.44 -16.86
N THR A 43 5.77 -4.93 -16.31
CA THR A 43 4.81 -5.72 -17.06
C THR A 43 3.65 -4.82 -17.52
N PRO A 44 3.09 -5.04 -18.72
CA PRO A 44 2.21 -4.05 -19.38
C PRO A 44 0.96 -3.69 -18.57
N VAL A 45 0.41 -4.62 -17.80
CA VAL A 45 -0.75 -4.36 -16.94
C VAL A 45 -0.36 -3.58 -15.68
N CYS A 46 0.68 -4.02 -14.97
CA CYS A 46 1.09 -3.39 -13.71
C CYS A 46 1.54 -1.94 -13.89
N THR A 47 2.18 -1.61 -15.00
CA THR A 47 2.55 -0.21 -15.32
C THR A 47 1.32 0.69 -15.48
N THR A 48 0.23 0.17 -16.06
CA THR A 48 -1.02 0.93 -16.21
C THR A 48 -1.75 1.09 -14.87
N GLU A 49 -1.73 0.06 -14.03
CA GLU A 49 -2.36 0.07 -12.70
C GLU A 49 -1.63 1.04 -11.75
N LEU A 50 -0.29 0.98 -11.71
CA LEU A 50 0.53 1.90 -10.92
C LEU A 50 0.40 3.35 -11.42
N GLY A 51 0.38 3.57 -12.75
CA GLY A 51 0.16 4.89 -13.32
C GLY A 51 -1.21 5.48 -12.99
N TYR A 52 -2.26 4.64 -12.98
CA TYR A 52 -3.59 5.07 -12.57
C TYR A 52 -3.65 5.36 -11.06
N MET A 53 -3.06 4.52 -10.21
CA MET A 53 -2.98 4.74 -8.76
C MET A 53 -2.26 6.04 -8.42
N ALA A 54 -1.14 6.33 -9.08
CA ALA A 54 -0.43 7.60 -8.93
C ALA A 54 -1.33 8.79 -9.31
N ARG A 55 -2.11 8.68 -10.40
CA ARG A 55 -3.04 9.73 -10.84
C ARG A 55 -4.17 9.99 -9.84
N ILE A 56 -4.68 8.95 -9.17
CA ILE A 56 -5.78 9.09 -8.20
C ILE A 56 -5.30 9.23 -6.75
N LYS A 57 -3.98 9.23 -6.49
CA LYS A 57 -3.43 9.46 -5.14
C LYS A 57 -4.03 10.69 -4.44
N PRO A 58 -4.20 11.87 -5.09
CA PRO A 58 -4.80 13.04 -4.45
C PRO A 58 -6.24 12.81 -3.95
N GLU A 59 -6.97 11.87 -4.56
CA GLU A 59 -8.31 11.49 -4.13
C GLU A 59 -8.28 10.67 -2.83
N PHE A 60 -7.31 9.77 -2.69
CA PHE A 60 -7.08 9.03 -1.45
C PHE A 60 -6.58 9.94 -0.33
N ASP A 61 -5.64 10.84 -0.64
CA ASP A 61 -5.13 11.82 0.32
C ASP A 61 -6.27 12.68 0.89
N ARG A 62 -7.20 13.15 0.04
CA ARG A 62 -8.38 13.92 0.47
C ARG A 62 -9.31 13.15 1.42
N ARG A 63 -9.30 11.82 1.35
CA ARG A 63 -10.12 10.93 2.19
C ARG A 63 -9.37 10.45 3.44
N GLY A 64 -8.13 10.90 3.67
CA GLY A 64 -7.31 10.43 4.78
C GLY A 64 -6.85 8.98 4.61
N VAL A 65 -6.65 8.54 3.36
CA VAL A 65 -6.21 7.19 3.01
C VAL A 65 -4.79 7.22 2.45
N LYS A 66 -3.91 6.40 3.01
CA LYS A 66 -2.56 6.15 2.48
C LYS A 66 -2.59 4.93 1.56
N ILE A 67 -1.85 5.00 0.46
CA ILE A 67 -1.72 3.89 -0.49
C ILE A 67 -0.25 3.43 -0.51
N ILE A 68 -0.03 2.12 -0.58
CA ILE A 68 1.29 1.51 -0.70
C ILE A 68 1.24 0.28 -1.60
N GLY A 69 2.17 0.21 -2.55
CA GLY A 69 2.32 -0.90 -3.50
C GLY A 69 3.37 -1.91 -3.04
N LEU A 70 3.14 -3.18 -3.34
CA LEU A 70 4.06 -4.31 -3.15
C LEU A 70 4.36 -5.04 -4.46
#